data_AF-A0AAU5M8R9-F1
#
_entry.id   AF-A0AAU5M8R9-F1
#
_cell.length_a   1.000
_cell.length_b   1.000
_cell.length_c   1.000
_cell.angle_alpha   90.00
_cell.angle_beta   90.00
_cell.angle_gamma   90.00
#
_symmetry.space_group_name_H-M   'P 1'
#
loop_
_entity.id
_entity.type
_entity.pdbx_description
1 polymer ?
#
loop_
_entity_poly.entity_id
_entity_poly.type
_entity_poly.pdbx_seq_one_letter_code
_entity_poly.pdbx_strand_id
1 'polypeptide(L)'
;MSPSLSRPRALLGAVAASALAVTGIVATAAGSNAAQQAPTGTASIRGAGSSNAIPGSYIVVLAGQRSQAQTRVTTQSLASSYDVKVKDQYDSSIKGFSASMSEDQAKKLAGDSRVAFVQQNQKITVSQDDPPWGLDRADQRDLPLDKKYEASTTADNVNVYVIDTGIYAKHKDFGDRASVGTDTVGDGQNGVDCMGHGSHVAGTIAGTTYGLAKGAKVIAVRVLDCTGSGSTESVVAGIDWVTKNAKKPAVANMSLGGGADDALDAAVKASVGAGVTYAVAAGNDGADACQSSPAREPSAITVGATDDQDHRASFSNFGKCVDLFAPGVDITSVGITDPDATAKMSGTSMATPHVAGGIALYLADHPDATPADVATALVANSTPDKVGDPGDASPNKLLYVGKADPAQP
;
A
#
# COMPACT_ATOMS: atom_id res chain seq x y z
N MET A 1 20.02 -57.89 31.01
CA MET A 1 19.56 -58.83 32.05
C MET A 1 19.97 -58.24 33.40
N SER A 2 18.99 -57.89 34.23
CA SER A 2 19.07 -57.25 35.55
C SER A 2 19.83 -58.12 36.59
N PRO A 3 20.03 -57.76 37.89
CA PRO A 3 19.60 -56.56 38.63
C PRO A 3 20.57 -56.01 39.73
N SER A 4 20.12 -54.95 40.44
CA SER A 4 20.08 -54.83 41.93
C SER A 4 21.26 -54.31 42.79
N LEU A 5 21.01 -53.13 43.39
CA LEU A 5 21.13 -52.70 44.82
C LEU A 5 22.49 -52.49 45.52
N SER A 6 22.64 -51.28 46.09
CA SER A 6 23.30 -50.99 47.39
C SER A 6 22.85 -49.59 47.89
N ARG A 7 22.05 -49.44 48.96
CA ARG A 7 22.30 -49.46 50.44
C ARG A 7 22.53 -48.04 51.06
N PRO A 8 22.39 -47.81 52.40
CA PRO A 8 21.38 -46.91 53.01
C PRO A 8 21.93 -45.86 54.00
N ARG A 9 21.05 -45.05 54.65
CA ARG A 9 21.11 -44.47 56.03
C ARG A 9 19.99 -43.41 56.18
N ALA A 10 18.94 -43.56 57.00
CA ALA A 10 18.79 -43.68 58.47
C ALA A 10 18.99 -42.35 59.23
N LEU A 11 17.92 -41.88 59.91
CA LEU A 11 17.77 -41.23 61.23
C LEU A 11 16.61 -40.20 61.17
N LEU A 12 15.82 -39.88 62.20
CA LEU A 12 15.22 -40.52 63.38
C LEU A 12 14.47 -39.37 64.11
N GLY A 13 13.33 -39.66 64.76
CA GLY A 13 12.74 -38.81 65.81
C GLY A 13 11.61 -37.89 65.35
N ALA A 14 10.48 -37.74 66.05
CA ALA A 14 10.00 -38.32 67.29
C ALA A 14 8.46 -38.17 67.36
N VAL A 15 7.84 -38.98 68.22
CA VAL A 15 6.39 -39.19 68.41
C VAL A 15 5.87 -38.39 69.60
N ALA A 16 4.65 -37.83 69.48
CA ALA A 16 3.62 -37.69 70.54
C ALA A 16 2.28 -37.32 69.85
N ALA A 17 1.20 -38.10 69.76
CA ALA A 17 0.34 -38.75 70.79
C ALA A 17 -0.26 -37.70 71.77
N SER A 18 -1.56 -37.49 71.98
CA SER A 18 -2.83 -38.14 71.60
C SER A 18 -4.00 -37.22 72.05
N ALA A 19 -5.19 -37.31 71.43
CA ALA A 19 -6.49 -37.53 72.13
C ALA A 19 -7.69 -37.40 71.17
N LEU A 20 -8.51 -38.45 71.15
CA LEU A 20 -9.79 -38.57 70.44
C LEU A 20 -10.92 -37.81 71.15
N ALA A 21 -11.90 -37.35 70.38
CA ALA A 21 -13.31 -37.46 70.76
C ALA A 21 -14.19 -37.65 69.50
N VAL A 22 -14.91 -38.77 69.45
CA VAL A 22 -15.96 -39.08 68.46
C VAL A 22 -17.30 -38.89 69.15
N THR A 23 -18.18 -38.09 68.55
CA THR A 23 -19.65 -38.18 68.73
C THR A 23 -20.31 -37.71 67.43
N GLY A 24 -21.08 -38.59 66.80
CA GLY A 24 -21.88 -38.29 65.62
C GLY A 24 -23.27 -37.75 65.97
N ILE A 25 -23.96 -37.16 64.99
CA ILE A 25 -25.41 -37.25 64.69
C ILE A 25 -25.66 -36.63 63.30
N VAL A 26 -26.70 -37.15 62.65
CA VAL A 26 -27.11 -37.08 61.24
C VAL A 26 -27.85 -35.77 60.86
N ALA A 27 -27.91 -35.50 59.54
CA ALA A 27 -28.81 -34.60 58.79
C ALA A 27 -28.33 -33.14 58.62
N THR A 28 -28.32 -32.50 57.45
CA THR A 28 -29.26 -32.48 56.32
C THR A 28 -28.53 -31.99 55.07
N ALA A 29 -28.98 -32.42 53.88
CA ALA A 29 -28.57 -31.82 52.63
C ALA A 29 -29.15 -30.39 52.51
N ALA A 30 -28.28 -29.41 52.27
CA ALA A 30 -28.64 -28.13 51.69
C ALA A 30 -27.62 -27.84 50.58
N GLY A 31 -28.04 -28.08 49.34
CA GLY A 31 -27.27 -27.71 48.17
C GLY A 31 -27.18 -26.19 48.09
N SER A 32 -25.97 -25.66 48.18
CA SER A 32 -25.66 -24.34 47.65
C SER A 32 -25.14 -24.54 46.22
N ASN A 33 -26.05 -24.49 45.26
CA ASN A 33 -25.72 -24.12 43.88
C ASN A 33 -25.21 -22.68 43.93
N ALA A 34 -23.92 -22.50 44.21
CA ALA A 34 -23.22 -21.30 43.80
C ALA A 34 -23.10 -21.38 42.27
N ALA A 35 -24.13 -20.88 41.59
CA ALA A 35 -24.04 -20.55 40.18
C ALA A 35 -22.81 -19.64 40.03
N GLN A 36 -21.74 -20.19 39.47
CA GLN A 36 -20.57 -19.46 39.07
C GLN A 36 -21.04 -18.48 38.00
N GLN A 37 -21.29 -17.23 38.40
CA GLN A 37 -21.64 -16.17 37.47
C GLN A 37 -20.51 -16.07 36.44
N ALA A 38 -20.82 -16.44 35.20
CA ALA A 38 -19.98 -16.16 34.06
C ALA A 38 -19.73 -14.64 34.00
N PRO A 39 -18.53 -14.19 33.62
CA PRO A 39 -18.29 -12.76 33.46
C PRO A 39 -19.23 -12.26 32.37
N THR A 40 -20.12 -11.33 32.70
CA THR A 40 -20.85 -10.51 31.73
C THR A 40 -19.87 -9.51 31.11
N GLY A 41 -18.93 -10.01 30.33
CA GLY A 41 -18.22 -9.21 29.35
C GLY A 41 -19.17 -8.97 28.19
N THR A 42 -19.52 -7.71 27.91
CA THR A 42 -20.15 -7.34 26.64
C THR A 42 -19.38 -8.00 25.51
N ALA A 43 -20.04 -8.88 24.77
CA ALA A 43 -19.43 -9.64 23.69
C ALA A 43 -18.85 -8.69 22.64
N SER A 44 -17.54 -8.46 22.73
CA SER A 44 -16.81 -7.52 21.88
C SER A 44 -16.22 -8.26 20.68
N ILE A 45 -16.34 -7.67 19.49
CA ILE A 45 -15.65 -8.14 18.30
C ILE A 45 -14.16 -7.80 18.44
N ARG A 46 -13.29 -8.82 18.32
CA ARG A 46 -11.83 -8.60 18.33
C ARG A 46 -11.38 -7.95 17.03
N GLY A 47 -10.44 -7.02 17.11
CA GLY A 47 -9.91 -6.31 15.95
C GLY A 47 -10.92 -5.41 15.23
N ALA A 48 -12.05 -5.10 15.87
CA ALA A 48 -12.97 -4.11 15.34
C ALA A 48 -12.34 -2.71 15.39
N GLY A 49 -12.48 -1.94 14.31
CA GLY A 49 -11.94 -0.58 14.20
C GLY A 49 -10.43 -0.49 13.98
N SER A 50 -9.72 -1.61 13.74
CA SER A 50 -8.33 -1.54 13.29
C SER A 50 -8.24 -0.97 11.86
N SER A 51 -7.13 -0.31 11.55
CA SER A 51 -6.85 0.22 10.19
C SER A 51 -6.81 -0.86 9.10
N ASN A 52 -6.59 -2.13 9.48
CA ASN A 52 -6.57 -3.27 8.57
C ASN A 52 -7.88 -4.08 8.54
N ALA A 53 -8.93 -3.63 9.23
CA ALA A 53 -10.20 -4.33 9.30
C ALA A 53 -10.91 -4.35 7.93
N ILE A 54 -11.43 -5.51 7.53
CA ILE A 54 -12.25 -5.66 6.32
C ILE A 54 -13.73 -5.48 6.70
N PRO A 55 -14.42 -4.42 6.22
CA PRO A 55 -15.82 -4.18 6.56
C PRO A 55 -16.72 -5.35 6.16
N GLY A 56 -17.65 -5.72 7.05
CA GLY A 56 -18.63 -6.79 6.79
C GLY A 56 -18.05 -8.22 6.77
N SER A 57 -16.75 -8.41 7.02
CA SER A 57 -16.09 -9.72 6.97
C SER A 57 -15.60 -10.14 8.36
N TYR A 58 -15.98 -11.33 8.80
CA TYR A 58 -15.68 -11.81 10.16
C TYR A 58 -15.26 -13.28 10.17
N ILE A 59 -14.45 -13.64 11.15
CA ILE A 59 -14.06 -15.00 11.50
C ILE A 59 -14.70 -15.33 12.85
N VAL A 60 -15.50 -16.40 12.88
CA VAL A 60 -16.14 -16.93 14.09
C VAL A 60 -15.37 -18.16 14.53
N VAL A 61 -14.75 -18.10 15.71
CA VAL A 61 -14.06 -19.24 16.31
C VAL A 61 -14.98 -19.89 17.33
N LEU A 62 -15.21 -21.19 17.21
CA LEU A 62 -16.11 -21.94 18.07
C LEU A 62 -15.45 -22.32 19.39
N ALA A 63 -16.23 -22.31 20.46
CA ALA A 63 -15.82 -22.74 21.78
C ALA A 63 -15.76 -24.27 21.90
N GLY A 64 -14.79 -24.74 22.68
CA GLY A 64 -14.60 -26.15 23.04
C GLY A 64 -13.85 -26.98 21.99
N GLN A 65 -13.42 -28.17 22.41
CA GLN A 65 -12.85 -29.18 21.51
C GLN A 65 -13.99 -29.83 20.71
N ARG A 66 -13.91 -29.78 19.38
CA ARG A 66 -14.95 -30.31 18.47
C ARG A 66 -14.31 -31.16 17.38
N SER A 67 -14.96 -32.27 17.03
CA SER A 67 -14.64 -33.00 15.80
C SER A 67 -15.01 -32.20 14.56
N GLN A 68 -14.51 -32.60 13.39
CA GLN A 68 -14.87 -31.94 12.12
C GLN A 68 -16.38 -31.96 11.87
N ALA A 69 -17.03 -33.11 12.14
CA ALA A 69 -18.48 -33.25 11.99
C ALA A 69 -19.25 -32.32 12.95
N GLN A 70 -18.86 -32.26 14.23
CA GLN A 70 -19.48 -31.36 15.21
C GLN A 70 -19.29 -29.89 14.82
N THR A 71 -18.12 -29.55 14.25
CA THR A 71 -17.83 -28.20 13.79
C THR A 71 -18.79 -27.79 12.66
N ARG A 72 -18.95 -28.63 11.63
CA ARG A 72 -19.87 -28.37 10.51
C ARG A 72 -21.32 -28.19 10.95
N VAL A 73 -21.81 -29.09 11.83
CA VAL A 73 -23.17 -28.99 12.37
C VAL A 73 -23.36 -27.69 13.16
N THR A 74 -22.37 -27.29 13.95
CA THR A 74 -22.44 -26.06 14.75
C THR A 74 -22.42 -24.83 13.87
N THR A 75 -21.53 -24.77 12.86
CA THR A 75 -21.50 -23.69 11.87
C THR A 75 -22.85 -23.55 11.18
N GLN A 76 -23.43 -24.65 10.69
CA GLN A 76 -24.71 -24.59 9.99
C GLN A 76 -25.84 -24.11 10.91
N SER A 77 -25.87 -24.57 12.16
CA SER A 77 -26.82 -24.10 13.16
C SER A 77 -26.67 -22.61 13.45
N LEU A 78 -25.44 -22.11 13.63
CA LEU A 78 -25.17 -20.69 13.87
C LEU A 78 -25.51 -19.84 12.64
N ALA A 79 -25.11 -20.30 11.44
CA ALA A 79 -25.40 -19.62 10.19
C ALA A 79 -26.90 -19.39 9.99
N SER A 80 -27.71 -20.43 10.22
CA SER A 80 -29.17 -20.33 10.15
C SER A 80 -29.76 -19.51 11.29
N SER A 81 -29.25 -19.60 12.52
CA SER A 81 -29.81 -18.88 13.68
C SER A 81 -29.59 -17.37 13.61
N TYR A 82 -28.49 -16.93 13.00
CA TYR A 82 -28.09 -15.52 12.93
C TYR A 82 -28.22 -14.92 11.52
N ASP A 83 -28.72 -15.71 10.56
CA ASP A 83 -28.86 -15.33 9.15
C ASP A 83 -27.55 -14.78 8.54
N VAL A 84 -26.46 -15.54 8.73
CA VAL A 84 -25.13 -15.14 8.23
C VAL A 84 -24.68 -16.05 7.09
N LYS A 85 -24.09 -15.45 6.06
CA LYS A 85 -23.60 -16.16 4.89
C LYS A 85 -22.18 -16.66 5.14
N VAL A 86 -22.04 -17.95 5.41
CA VAL A 86 -20.74 -18.63 5.54
C VAL A 86 -20.01 -18.56 4.21
N LYS A 87 -18.73 -18.17 4.27
CA LYS A 87 -17.82 -18.16 3.13
C LYS A 87 -16.93 -19.40 3.16
N ASP A 88 -16.23 -19.64 4.27
CA ASP A 88 -15.34 -20.78 4.44
C ASP A 88 -15.55 -21.47 5.80
N GLN A 89 -15.38 -22.79 5.84
CA GLN A 89 -15.40 -23.60 7.05
C GLN A 89 -13.97 -23.98 7.47
N TYR A 90 -13.63 -23.76 8.73
CA TYR A 90 -12.37 -24.18 9.34
C TYR A 90 -12.63 -25.34 10.30
N ASP A 91 -12.02 -26.49 10.05
CA ASP A 91 -12.22 -27.70 10.86
C ASP A 91 -10.90 -28.40 11.21
N SER A 92 -9.76 -27.76 10.93
CA SER A 92 -8.41 -28.30 11.14
C SER A 92 -7.64 -27.50 12.19
N SER A 93 -6.99 -26.40 11.81
CA SER A 93 -6.17 -25.54 12.69
C SER A 93 -7.00 -24.83 13.77
N ILE A 94 -8.15 -24.29 13.37
CA ILE A 94 -9.18 -23.75 14.24
C ILE A 94 -10.52 -24.40 13.90
N LYS A 95 -11.45 -24.42 14.85
CA LYS A 95 -12.84 -24.85 14.64
C LYS A 95 -13.69 -23.59 14.51
N GLY A 96 -14.24 -23.32 13.33
CA GLY A 96 -14.81 -22.01 13.06
C GLY A 96 -15.23 -21.82 11.62
N PHE A 97 -15.63 -20.61 11.26
CA PHE A 97 -15.98 -20.27 9.89
C PHE A 97 -15.75 -18.79 9.63
N SER A 98 -15.54 -18.42 8.37
CA SER A 98 -15.63 -17.04 7.92
C SER A 98 -17.03 -16.76 7.39
N ALA A 99 -17.50 -15.53 7.55
CA ALA A 99 -18.79 -15.12 7.04
C ALA A 99 -18.83 -13.63 6.68
N SER A 100 -19.72 -13.31 5.75
CA SER A 100 -20.16 -11.94 5.51
C SER A 100 -21.39 -11.66 6.36
N MET A 101 -21.35 -10.60 7.18
CA MET A 101 -22.42 -10.23 8.11
C MET A 101 -22.29 -8.76 8.54
N SER A 102 -23.35 -8.18 9.13
CA SER A 102 -23.26 -6.86 9.75
C SER A 102 -22.50 -6.90 11.08
N GLU A 103 -22.02 -5.75 11.55
CA GLU A 103 -21.39 -5.63 12.88
C GLU A 103 -22.35 -6.05 14.01
N ASP A 104 -23.63 -5.74 13.88
CA ASP A 104 -24.66 -6.16 14.85
C ASP A 104 -24.84 -7.69 14.87
N GLN A 105 -24.81 -8.34 13.71
CA GLN A 105 -24.83 -9.81 13.64
C GLN A 105 -23.56 -10.41 14.28
N ALA A 106 -22.39 -9.81 14.03
CA ALA A 106 -21.13 -10.23 14.62
C ALA A 106 -21.11 -10.06 16.15
N LYS A 107 -21.65 -8.96 16.70
CA LYS A 107 -21.82 -8.74 18.15
C LYS A 107 -22.75 -9.79 18.77
N LYS A 108 -23.87 -10.09 18.11
CA LYS A 108 -24.81 -11.13 18.56
C LYS A 108 -24.15 -12.51 18.59
N LEU A 109 -23.42 -12.88 17.52
CA LEU A 109 -22.66 -14.12 17.45
C LEU A 109 -21.56 -14.22 18.50
N ALA A 110 -20.88 -13.12 18.81
CA ALA A 110 -19.87 -13.08 19.85
C ALA A 110 -20.43 -13.38 21.26
N GLY A 111 -21.75 -13.19 21.46
CA GLY A 111 -22.44 -13.50 22.71
C GLY A 111 -22.98 -14.93 22.79
N ASP A 112 -22.89 -15.73 21.73
CA ASP A 112 -23.37 -17.12 21.73
C ASP A 112 -22.39 -18.02 22.50
N SER A 113 -22.89 -18.86 23.42
CA SER A 113 -22.05 -19.74 24.25
C SER A 113 -21.26 -20.79 23.45
N ARG A 114 -21.64 -21.03 22.20
CA ARG A 114 -20.92 -21.93 21.28
C ARG A 114 -19.74 -21.24 20.58
N VAL A 115 -19.62 -19.93 20.70
CA VAL A 115 -18.59 -19.10 20.08
C VAL A 115 -17.56 -18.72 21.14
N ALA A 116 -16.28 -18.99 20.86
CA ALA A 116 -15.17 -18.57 21.71
C ALA A 116 -14.90 -17.08 21.55
N PHE A 117 -14.89 -16.61 20.30
CA PHE A 117 -14.82 -15.20 19.96
C PHE A 117 -15.18 -14.99 18.48
N VAL A 118 -15.56 -13.76 18.17
CA VAL A 118 -15.63 -13.25 16.79
C VAL A 118 -14.50 -12.26 16.60
N GLN A 119 -13.79 -12.38 15.49
CA GLN A 119 -12.76 -11.45 15.06
C GLN A 119 -13.17 -10.84 13.73
N GLN A 120 -13.09 -9.51 13.60
CA GLN A 120 -13.22 -8.89 12.29
C GLN A 120 -12.02 -9.28 11.43
N ASN A 121 -12.29 -9.74 10.21
CA ASN A 121 -11.27 -10.19 9.28
C ASN A 121 -10.32 -9.03 8.97
N GLN A 122 -9.04 -9.34 8.80
CA GLN A 122 -7.97 -8.34 8.66
C GLN A 122 -7.26 -8.53 7.33
N LYS A 123 -6.84 -7.43 6.71
CA LYS A 123 -5.90 -7.45 5.59
C LYS A 123 -4.51 -7.80 6.15
N ILE A 124 -3.89 -8.84 5.59
CA ILE A 124 -2.48 -9.17 5.85
C ILE A 124 -1.68 -8.66 4.66
N THR A 125 -0.74 -7.75 4.89
CA THR A 125 0.12 -7.16 3.86
C THR A 125 1.54 -7.71 3.97
N VAL A 126 2.23 -7.86 2.84
CA VAL A 126 3.67 -8.15 2.79
C VAL A 126 4.38 -6.80 2.84
N SER A 127 5.22 -6.57 3.85
CA SER A 127 6.10 -5.41 3.94
C SER A 127 7.42 -5.70 3.22
N GLN A 128 8.00 -4.70 2.56
CA GLN A 128 9.39 -4.77 2.13
C GLN A 128 10.27 -4.21 3.25
N ASP A 129 11.26 -4.98 3.70
CA ASP A 129 12.30 -4.51 4.62
C ASP A 129 13.44 -3.87 3.82
N ASP A 130 14.05 -2.82 4.39
CA ASP A 130 15.13 -2.03 3.79
C ASP A 130 14.83 -1.59 2.32
N PRO A 131 13.67 -0.97 2.03
CA PRO A 131 13.38 -0.44 0.70
C PRO A 131 14.29 0.75 0.36
N PRO A 132 14.38 1.15 -0.92
CA PRO A 132 14.94 2.45 -1.30
C PRO A 132 14.27 3.57 -0.51
N TRP A 133 15.06 4.56 -0.07
CA TRP A 133 14.61 5.60 0.87
C TRP A 133 13.37 6.36 0.39
N GLY A 134 13.19 6.55 -0.92
CA GLY A 134 12.03 7.24 -1.48
C GLY A 134 10.71 6.49 -1.28
N LEU A 135 10.75 5.17 -1.16
CA LEU A 135 9.57 4.33 -0.89
C LEU A 135 9.20 4.44 0.58
N ASP A 136 10.18 4.21 1.45
CA ASP A 136 10.11 4.38 2.91
C ASP A 136 9.57 5.76 3.27
N ARG A 137 10.15 6.81 2.65
CA ARG A 137 9.71 8.17 2.91
C ARG A 137 8.27 8.40 2.44
N ALA A 138 7.85 7.79 1.34
CA ALA A 138 6.52 8.02 0.79
C ALA A 138 5.42 7.33 1.61
N ASP A 139 5.67 6.26 2.36
CA ASP A 139 4.63 5.58 3.15
C ASP A 139 4.64 5.90 4.65
N GLN A 140 5.54 6.78 5.11
CA GLN A 140 5.54 7.36 6.46
C GLN A 140 5.37 8.88 6.47
N ARG A 141 5.00 9.45 7.63
CA ARG A 141 4.80 10.90 7.78
C ARG A 141 6.02 11.65 8.30
N ASP A 142 6.74 11.06 9.25
CA ASP A 142 7.81 11.71 10.02
C ASP A 142 9.14 10.99 9.87
N LEU A 143 10.24 11.71 9.72
CA LEU A 143 11.59 11.16 9.91
C LEU A 143 11.84 10.82 11.40
N PRO A 144 12.75 9.88 11.74
CA PRO A 144 13.61 9.10 10.83
C PRO A 144 12.87 7.97 10.11
N LEU A 145 13.45 7.52 8.98
CA LEU A 145 12.97 6.39 8.18
C LEU A 145 12.91 5.09 8.99
N ASP A 146 11.82 4.34 8.84
CA ASP A 146 11.56 3.12 9.61
C ASP A 146 12.05 1.83 8.92
N LYS A 147 12.54 1.97 7.68
CA LYS A 147 13.10 0.90 6.84
C LYS A 147 12.06 -0.11 6.40
N LYS A 148 10.82 0.32 6.23
CA LYS A 148 9.73 -0.50 5.74
C LYS A 148 9.00 0.21 4.63
N TYR A 149 8.37 -0.60 3.77
CA TYR A 149 7.40 -0.13 2.82
C TYR A 149 6.18 -1.04 2.82
N GLU A 150 5.02 -0.47 3.14
CA GLU A 150 3.73 -1.14 3.31
C GLU A 150 2.63 -0.54 2.42
N ALA A 151 2.68 -0.83 1.13
CA ALA A 151 1.61 -0.45 0.21
C ALA A 151 0.26 -1.10 0.59
N SER A 152 -0.84 -0.35 0.45
CA SER A 152 -2.19 -0.90 0.63
C SER A 152 -2.52 -1.97 -0.39
N THR A 153 -1.94 -1.90 -1.59
CA THR A 153 -2.21 -2.75 -2.76
C THR A 153 -0.97 -2.79 -3.65
N THR A 154 -0.88 -3.78 -4.53
CA THR A 154 0.14 -3.85 -5.58
C THR A 154 -0.29 -3.10 -6.85
N ALA A 155 -1.57 -2.74 -6.99
CA ALA A 155 -2.13 -2.03 -8.15
C ALA A 155 -2.10 -2.80 -9.50
N ASP A 156 -2.27 -4.13 -9.45
CA ASP A 156 -2.25 -5.00 -10.65
C ASP A 156 -3.34 -4.68 -11.70
N ASN A 157 -4.38 -3.94 -11.29
CA ASN A 157 -5.49 -3.49 -12.13
C ASN A 157 -5.24 -2.13 -12.81
N VAL A 158 -4.09 -1.48 -12.61
CA VAL A 158 -3.80 -0.14 -13.16
C VAL A 158 -2.75 -0.19 -14.27
N ASN A 159 -2.97 0.63 -15.30
CA ASN A 159 -2.02 0.82 -16.41
C ASN A 159 -1.35 2.20 -16.28
N VAL A 160 -0.02 2.23 -16.34
CA VAL A 160 0.78 3.44 -16.25
C VAL A 160 1.55 3.64 -17.55
N TYR A 161 1.28 4.75 -18.23
CA TYR A 161 1.92 5.16 -19.47
C TYR A 161 3.12 6.05 -19.14
N VAL A 162 4.31 5.61 -19.51
CA VAL A 162 5.56 6.35 -19.27
C VAL A 162 5.93 7.07 -20.56
N ILE A 163 5.66 8.38 -20.59
CA ILE A 163 5.90 9.26 -21.75
C ILE A 163 7.32 9.82 -21.61
N ASP A 164 8.30 9.14 -22.23
CA ASP A 164 9.74 9.34 -21.94
C ASP A 164 10.68 8.80 -23.06
N THR A 165 11.90 8.38 -22.73
CA THR A 165 12.91 7.80 -23.64
C THR A 165 12.65 6.35 -24.05
N GLY A 166 11.58 5.74 -23.53
CA GLY A 166 11.21 4.32 -23.72
C GLY A 166 11.30 3.52 -22.42
N ILE A 167 11.17 2.18 -22.50
CA ILE A 167 11.42 1.28 -21.36
C ILE A 167 12.24 0.09 -21.82
N TYR A 168 13.27 -0.29 -21.04
CA TYR A 168 13.95 -1.57 -21.18
C TYR A 168 13.12 -2.69 -20.53
N ALA A 169 12.08 -3.14 -21.23
CA ALA A 169 11.09 -4.09 -20.72
C ALA A 169 11.66 -5.48 -20.32
N LYS A 170 12.90 -5.79 -20.71
CA LYS A 170 13.58 -7.05 -20.35
C LYS A 170 14.22 -7.02 -18.96
N HIS A 171 14.22 -5.87 -18.27
CA HIS A 171 14.73 -5.79 -16.91
C HIS A 171 13.91 -6.67 -15.97
N LYS A 172 14.58 -7.48 -15.15
CA LYS A 172 13.91 -8.49 -14.32
C LYS A 172 12.98 -7.91 -13.27
N ASP A 173 13.26 -6.69 -12.82
CA ASP A 173 12.43 -6.00 -11.83
C ASP A 173 11.01 -5.67 -12.34
N PHE A 174 10.77 -5.74 -13.66
CA PHE A 174 9.43 -5.61 -14.23
C PHE A 174 8.69 -6.95 -14.37
N GLY A 175 9.40 -8.07 -14.47
CA GLY A 175 8.82 -9.34 -14.94
C GLY A 175 8.08 -9.14 -16.26
N ASP A 176 6.80 -9.55 -16.32
CA ASP A 176 5.96 -9.40 -17.51
C ASP A 176 5.12 -8.11 -17.53
N ARG A 177 5.39 -7.16 -16.63
CA ARG A 177 4.53 -5.98 -16.42
C ARG A 177 4.96 -4.76 -17.24
N ALA A 178 6.14 -4.80 -17.85
CA ALA A 178 6.60 -3.77 -18.79
C ALA A 178 6.32 -4.17 -20.24
N SER A 179 5.84 -3.22 -21.04
CA SER A 179 5.57 -3.42 -22.46
C SER A 179 5.82 -2.15 -23.27
N VAL A 180 5.96 -2.30 -24.59
CA VAL A 180 6.05 -1.15 -25.51
C VAL A 180 4.65 -0.80 -26.02
N GLY A 181 4.30 0.48 -25.94
CA GLY A 181 3.07 1.04 -26.50
C GLY A 181 3.29 1.69 -27.88
N THR A 182 4.03 2.79 -27.91
CA THR A 182 4.31 3.55 -29.14
C THR A 182 5.71 4.18 -29.12
N ASP A 183 6.22 4.51 -30.30
CA ASP A 183 7.44 5.27 -30.52
C ASP A 183 7.15 6.35 -31.58
N THR A 184 7.27 7.61 -31.16
CA THR A 184 6.99 8.78 -31.99
C THR A 184 8.26 9.52 -32.42
N VAL A 185 9.43 9.08 -31.94
CA VAL A 185 10.73 9.61 -32.36
C VAL A 185 11.08 9.09 -33.75
N GLY A 186 10.76 7.81 -34.02
CA GLY A 186 10.89 7.23 -35.37
C GLY A 186 12.32 6.93 -35.82
N ASP A 187 13.26 6.78 -34.88
CA ASP A 187 14.69 6.51 -35.13
C ASP A 187 15.05 5.01 -35.19
N GLY A 188 14.06 4.11 -35.13
CA GLY A 188 14.25 2.67 -35.22
C GLY A 188 14.44 1.94 -33.89
N GLN A 189 14.37 2.63 -32.75
CA GLN A 189 14.44 2.00 -31.42
C GLN A 189 13.18 1.24 -31.02
N ASN A 190 12.04 1.51 -31.68
CA ASN A 190 10.77 0.82 -31.47
C ASN A 190 10.32 0.81 -30.00
N GLY A 191 10.44 1.95 -29.32
CA GLY A 191 9.99 2.15 -27.94
C GLY A 191 10.92 1.58 -26.86
N VAL A 192 12.02 0.95 -27.25
CA VAL A 192 13.05 0.47 -26.33
C VAL A 192 13.91 1.64 -25.87
N ASP A 193 14.11 1.73 -24.55
CA ASP A 193 14.95 2.76 -23.96
C ASP A 193 16.42 2.60 -24.38
N CYS A 194 17.04 3.71 -24.76
CA CYS A 194 18.47 3.80 -25.08
C CYS A 194 19.21 4.87 -24.29
N MET A 195 18.50 5.62 -23.44
CA MET A 195 19.09 6.64 -22.58
C MET A 195 19.14 6.13 -21.13
N GLY A 196 18.07 5.49 -20.67
CA GLY A 196 17.93 4.91 -19.34
C GLY A 196 16.96 5.66 -18.42
N HIS A 197 16.60 6.90 -18.77
CA HIS A 197 15.71 7.74 -17.97
C HIS A 197 14.30 7.15 -17.88
N GLY A 198 13.69 6.78 -19.01
CA GLY A 198 12.36 6.18 -19.04
C GLY A 198 12.26 4.86 -18.27
N SER A 199 13.30 4.03 -18.33
CA SER A 199 13.39 2.79 -17.54
C SER A 199 13.53 3.05 -16.05
N HIS A 200 14.33 4.06 -15.67
CA HIS A 200 14.52 4.46 -14.27
C HIS A 200 13.18 4.91 -13.66
N VAL A 201 12.47 5.83 -14.31
CA VAL A 201 11.17 6.32 -13.81
C VAL A 201 10.12 5.21 -13.82
N ALA A 202 10.09 4.35 -14.83
CA ALA A 202 9.21 3.18 -14.86
C ALA A 202 9.47 2.22 -13.68
N GLY A 203 10.75 2.04 -13.32
CA GLY A 203 11.17 1.26 -12.17
C GLY A 203 10.70 1.85 -10.84
N THR A 204 10.74 3.18 -10.69
CA THR A 204 10.25 3.88 -9.48
C THR A 204 8.72 3.80 -9.35
N ILE A 205 8.01 3.70 -10.48
CA ILE A 205 6.55 3.50 -10.48
C ILE A 205 6.23 2.05 -10.10
N ALA A 206 6.77 1.08 -10.83
CA ALA A 206 6.25 -0.30 -10.82
C ALA A 206 7.33 -1.39 -10.75
N GLY A 207 8.58 -1.09 -10.43
CA GLY A 207 9.58 -2.11 -10.15
C GLY A 207 9.20 -3.01 -8.96
N THR A 208 9.51 -4.32 -9.00
CA THR A 208 9.29 -5.20 -7.84
C THR A 208 10.12 -4.76 -6.63
N THR A 209 11.31 -4.23 -6.85
CA THR A 209 12.23 -3.77 -5.81
C THR A 209 12.08 -2.28 -5.58
N TYR A 210 12.04 -1.49 -6.66
CA TYR A 210 12.12 -0.03 -6.63
C TYR A 210 10.78 0.70 -6.75
N GLY A 211 9.70 -0.03 -7.05
CA GLY A 211 8.41 0.57 -7.37
C GLY A 211 7.50 0.78 -6.16
N LEU A 212 6.75 1.89 -6.19
CA LEU A 212 5.63 2.10 -5.26
C LEU A 212 4.46 1.15 -5.58
N ALA A 213 4.05 1.10 -6.85
CA ALA A 213 2.93 0.30 -7.35
C ALA A 213 3.44 -1.01 -7.98
N LYS A 214 3.97 -1.91 -7.14
CA LYS A 214 4.76 -3.10 -7.54
C LYS A 214 4.06 -4.11 -8.48
N GLY A 215 2.75 -4.02 -8.65
CA GLY A 215 1.94 -4.86 -9.54
C GLY A 215 1.39 -4.13 -10.77
N ALA A 216 1.49 -2.80 -10.82
CA ALA A 216 1.01 -2.01 -11.95
C ALA A 216 1.74 -2.41 -13.25
N LYS A 217 1.03 -2.23 -14.38
CA LYS A 217 1.57 -2.44 -15.72
C LYS A 217 2.15 -1.12 -16.22
N VAL A 218 3.38 -1.13 -16.69
CA VAL A 218 4.04 0.04 -17.29
C VAL A 218 4.14 -0.12 -18.81
N ILE A 219 3.69 0.90 -19.53
CA ILE A 219 3.62 0.93 -20.99
C ILE A 219 4.50 2.06 -21.49
N ALA A 220 5.51 1.73 -22.29
CA ALA A 220 6.43 2.71 -22.86
C ALA A 220 5.73 3.54 -23.96
N VAL A 221 5.80 4.85 -23.82
CA VAL A 221 5.39 5.83 -24.83
C VAL A 221 6.63 6.66 -25.13
N ARG A 222 7.39 6.22 -26.13
CA ARG A 222 8.68 6.83 -26.43
C ARG A 222 8.49 8.10 -27.26
N VAL A 223 8.90 9.23 -26.68
CA VAL A 223 8.81 10.58 -27.27
C VAL A 223 10.14 11.33 -27.23
N LEU A 224 11.12 10.81 -26.48
CA LEU A 224 12.49 11.32 -26.38
C LEU A 224 13.49 10.34 -26.99
N ASP A 225 14.51 10.87 -27.66
CA ASP A 225 15.58 10.12 -28.31
C ASP A 225 16.63 9.60 -27.32
N CYS A 226 17.68 8.95 -27.84
CA CYS A 226 18.76 8.39 -27.02
C CYS A 226 19.64 9.42 -26.30
N THR A 227 19.46 10.71 -26.58
CA THR A 227 20.10 11.83 -25.86
C THR A 227 19.17 12.45 -24.82
N GLY A 228 17.92 11.98 -24.71
CA GLY A 228 16.89 12.55 -23.85
C GLY A 228 16.17 13.76 -24.47
N SER A 229 16.27 13.95 -25.78
CA SER A 229 15.68 15.10 -26.48
C SER A 229 14.45 14.70 -27.29
N GLY A 230 13.44 15.57 -27.37
CA GLY A 230 12.25 15.37 -28.19
C GLY A 230 11.68 16.71 -28.65
N SER A 231 10.79 16.66 -29.64
CA SER A 231 10.07 17.85 -30.12
C SER A 231 8.69 17.93 -29.50
N THR A 232 8.09 19.11 -29.46
CA THR A 232 6.66 19.26 -29.10
C THR A 232 5.78 18.32 -29.93
N GLU A 233 6.09 18.13 -31.21
CA GLU A 233 5.39 17.20 -32.09
C GLU A 233 5.46 15.74 -31.59
N SER A 234 6.65 15.22 -31.26
CA SER A 234 6.77 13.84 -30.78
C SER A 234 6.07 13.65 -29.44
N VAL A 235 6.20 14.60 -28.52
CA VAL A 235 5.55 14.55 -27.20
C VAL A 235 4.02 14.61 -27.34
N VAL A 236 3.48 15.54 -28.13
CA VAL A 236 2.04 15.65 -28.38
C VAL A 236 1.50 14.41 -29.09
N ALA A 237 2.23 13.84 -30.06
CA ALA A 237 1.85 12.58 -30.71
C ALA A 237 1.81 11.41 -29.71
N GLY A 238 2.73 11.35 -28.76
CA GLY A 238 2.71 10.37 -27.68
C GLY A 238 1.49 10.52 -26.77
N ILE A 239 1.18 11.76 -26.36
CA ILE A 239 -0.01 12.08 -25.55
C ILE A 239 -1.30 11.73 -26.31
N ASP A 240 -1.39 12.05 -27.60
CA ASP A 240 -2.55 11.69 -28.43
C ASP A 240 -2.74 10.17 -28.50
N TRP A 241 -1.63 9.42 -28.69
CA TRP A 241 -1.68 7.96 -28.67
C TRP A 241 -2.17 7.42 -27.32
N VAL A 242 -1.69 7.96 -26.19
CA VAL A 242 -2.19 7.59 -24.85
C VAL A 242 -3.68 7.87 -24.75
N THR A 243 -4.11 9.08 -25.11
CA THR A 243 -5.51 9.52 -25.05
C THR A 243 -6.43 8.58 -25.84
N LYS A 244 -5.99 8.10 -27.00
CA LYS A 244 -6.76 7.19 -27.86
C LYS A 244 -6.76 5.74 -27.40
N ASN A 245 -5.67 5.26 -26.78
CA ASN A 245 -5.44 3.83 -26.52
C ASN A 245 -5.42 3.45 -25.04
N ALA A 246 -5.56 4.42 -24.13
CA ALA A 246 -5.49 4.18 -22.70
C ALA A 246 -6.53 3.18 -22.22
N LYS A 247 -6.08 2.15 -21.49
CA LYS A 247 -6.95 1.22 -20.77
C LYS A 247 -7.08 1.71 -19.33
N LYS A 248 -8.29 2.08 -18.93
CA LYS A 248 -8.58 2.59 -17.58
C LYS A 248 -8.62 1.45 -16.54
N PRO A 249 -8.24 1.69 -15.28
CA PRO A 249 -7.65 2.92 -14.74
C PRO A 249 -6.27 3.24 -15.36
N ALA A 250 -6.06 4.51 -15.70
CA ALA A 250 -4.91 4.95 -16.49
C ALA A 250 -4.19 6.13 -15.83
N VAL A 251 -2.87 6.00 -15.72
CA VAL A 251 -1.96 7.03 -15.21
C VAL A 251 -0.97 7.37 -16.30
N ALA A 252 -0.58 8.62 -16.44
CA ALA A 252 0.54 9.03 -17.26
C ALA A 252 1.62 9.65 -16.37
N ASN A 253 2.85 9.15 -16.49
CA ASN A 253 4.04 9.78 -15.93
C ASN A 253 4.75 10.53 -17.05
N MET A 254 4.92 11.84 -16.88
CA MET A 254 5.64 12.68 -17.84
C MET A 254 6.77 13.41 -17.11
N SER A 255 7.90 12.71 -16.99
CA SER A 255 9.12 13.17 -16.32
C SER A 255 10.00 14.03 -17.24
N LEU A 256 9.36 14.90 -18.02
CA LEU A 256 9.98 15.78 -19.01
C LEU A 256 9.36 17.17 -18.93
N GLY A 257 10.02 18.14 -19.56
CA GLY A 257 9.50 19.48 -19.66
C GLY A 257 10.45 20.38 -20.45
N GLY A 258 10.02 21.62 -20.62
CA GLY A 258 10.78 22.67 -21.27
C GLY A 258 10.17 24.03 -21.01
N GLY A 259 10.47 25.00 -21.88
CA GLY A 259 9.78 26.28 -21.83
C GLY A 259 8.27 26.14 -22.02
N ALA A 260 7.54 27.18 -21.64
CA ALA A 260 6.14 27.41 -21.97
C ALA A 260 5.75 26.96 -23.40
N ASP A 261 4.80 26.02 -23.50
CA ASP A 261 4.29 25.48 -24.76
C ASP A 261 2.78 25.19 -24.68
N ASP A 262 1.98 26.02 -25.35
CA ASP A 262 0.51 25.95 -25.30
C ASP A 262 -0.05 24.68 -25.96
N ALA A 263 0.66 24.11 -26.95
CA ALA A 263 0.22 22.90 -27.63
C ALA A 263 0.41 21.68 -26.71
N LEU A 264 1.54 21.64 -25.99
CA LEU A 264 1.80 20.61 -24.98
C LEU A 264 0.77 20.65 -23.85
N ASP A 265 0.48 21.83 -23.30
CA ASP A 265 -0.52 21.98 -22.23
C ASP A 265 -1.92 21.57 -22.70
N ALA A 266 -2.32 21.99 -23.90
CA ALA A 266 -3.60 21.60 -24.48
C ALA A 266 -3.73 20.09 -24.67
N ALA A 267 -2.65 19.41 -25.06
CA ALA A 267 -2.63 17.95 -25.20
C ALA A 267 -2.77 17.25 -23.84
N VAL A 268 -2.03 17.68 -22.82
CA VAL A 268 -2.15 17.15 -21.46
C VAL A 268 -3.57 17.35 -20.94
N LYS A 269 -4.10 18.56 -21.03
CA LYS A 269 -5.47 18.89 -20.62
C LYS A 269 -6.52 18.02 -21.29
N ALA A 270 -6.40 17.80 -22.60
CA ALA A 270 -7.31 16.94 -23.35
C ALA A 270 -7.22 15.48 -22.89
N SER A 271 -6.02 14.97 -22.63
CA SER A 271 -5.81 13.62 -22.12
C SER A 271 -6.37 13.42 -20.71
N VAL A 272 -6.20 14.41 -19.84
CA VAL A 272 -6.84 14.44 -18.51
C VAL A 272 -8.36 14.46 -18.64
N GLY A 273 -8.90 15.28 -19.55
CA GLY A 273 -10.34 15.29 -19.86
C GLY A 273 -10.87 13.95 -20.39
N ALA A 274 -10.02 13.13 -21.01
CA ALA A 274 -10.35 11.77 -21.43
C ALA A 274 -10.26 10.74 -20.29
N GLY A 275 -9.85 11.14 -19.08
CA GLY A 275 -9.82 10.31 -17.88
C GLY A 275 -8.49 9.62 -17.61
N VAL A 276 -7.38 10.15 -18.12
CA VAL A 276 -6.02 9.71 -17.76
C VAL A 276 -5.47 10.68 -16.70
N THR A 277 -4.99 10.20 -15.56
CA THR A 277 -4.42 11.09 -14.53
C THR A 277 -2.94 11.32 -14.80
N TYR A 278 -2.49 12.58 -14.87
CA TYR A 278 -1.11 12.94 -15.19
C TYR A 278 -0.35 13.37 -13.93
N ALA A 279 0.85 12.79 -13.76
CA ALA A 279 1.89 13.37 -12.92
C ALA A 279 2.99 13.96 -13.83
N VAL A 280 3.38 15.20 -13.56
CA VAL A 280 4.37 15.92 -14.38
C VAL A 280 5.48 16.54 -13.53
N ALA A 281 6.68 16.64 -14.09
CA ALA A 281 7.82 17.25 -13.43
C ALA A 281 7.69 18.79 -13.33
N ALA A 282 8.01 19.38 -12.19
CA ALA A 282 8.04 20.85 -12.03
C ALA A 282 9.17 21.52 -12.83
N GLY A 283 10.28 20.82 -13.05
CA GLY A 283 11.49 21.31 -13.72
C GLY A 283 12.67 21.49 -12.76
N ASN A 284 13.88 21.58 -13.31
CA ASN A 284 15.14 21.44 -12.57
C ASN A 284 16.02 22.71 -12.62
N ASP A 285 15.41 23.89 -12.74
CA ASP A 285 16.11 25.17 -12.93
C ASP A 285 16.18 26.04 -11.66
N GLY A 286 15.57 25.60 -10.55
CA GLY A 286 15.40 26.41 -9.35
C GLY A 286 14.59 27.68 -9.62
N ALA A 287 13.55 27.58 -10.45
CA ALA A 287 12.76 28.70 -10.95
C ALA A 287 11.24 28.48 -10.72
N ASP A 288 10.44 29.48 -11.11
CA ASP A 288 8.98 29.40 -11.08
C ASP A 288 8.44 28.36 -12.08
N ALA A 289 7.84 27.29 -11.57
CA ALA A 289 7.26 26.19 -12.36
C ALA A 289 6.14 26.67 -13.29
N CYS A 290 5.52 27.83 -13.03
CA CYS A 290 4.51 28.39 -13.91
C CYS A 290 5.06 28.88 -15.27
N GLN A 291 6.40 28.93 -15.43
CA GLN A 291 7.07 29.34 -16.68
C GLN A 291 7.43 28.17 -17.60
N SER A 292 7.17 26.92 -17.17
CA SER A 292 7.49 25.71 -17.92
C SER A 292 6.23 24.90 -18.27
N SER A 293 6.31 24.17 -19.38
CA SER A 293 5.30 23.19 -19.78
C SER A 293 5.89 21.78 -19.71
N PRO A 294 5.11 20.78 -19.26
CA PRO A 294 3.70 20.84 -18.87
C PRO A 294 3.44 21.33 -17.43
N ALA A 295 4.46 21.73 -16.67
CA ALA A 295 4.35 22.02 -15.22
C ALA A 295 3.28 23.07 -14.86
N ARG A 296 2.99 24.01 -15.77
CA ARG A 296 1.97 25.04 -15.59
C ARG A 296 0.53 24.60 -15.93
N GLU A 297 0.31 23.41 -16.50
CA GLU A 297 -1.02 22.93 -16.88
C GLU A 297 -1.79 22.45 -15.64
N PRO A 298 -2.83 23.18 -15.19
CA PRO A 298 -3.44 22.98 -13.87
C PRO A 298 -4.27 21.70 -13.72
N SER A 299 -4.52 20.97 -14.81
CA SER A 299 -5.22 19.68 -14.74
C SER A 299 -4.30 18.49 -14.46
N ALA A 300 -2.98 18.67 -14.55
CA ALA A 300 -1.98 17.70 -14.14
C ALA A 300 -1.55 17.92 -12.68
N ILE A 301 -0.94 16.90 -12.08
CA ILE A 301 -0.31 17.01 -10.75
C ILE A 301 1.18 17.30 -10.96
N THR A 302 1.61 18.51 -10.64
CA THR A 302 2.99 18.98 -10.82
C THR A 302 3.82 18.73 -9.57
N VAL A 303 4.96 18.08 -9.77
CA VAL A 303 5.75 17.47 -8.70
C VAL A 303 7.12 18.12 -8.55
N GLY A 304 7.38 18.68 -7.37
CA GLY A 304 8.70 19.14 -6.93
C GLY A 304 9.54 18.02 -6.30
N ALA A 305 10.85 18.21 -6.21
CA ALA A 305 11.79 17.22 -5.68
C ALA A 305 12.30 17.58 -4.27
N THR A 306 12.38 16.57 -3.40
CA THR A 306 13.05 16.66 -2.09
C THR A 306 14.21 15.68 -1.96
N ASP A 307 15.12 15.97 -1.03
CA ASP A 307 16.12 15.02 -0.53
C ASP A 307 15.61 14.16 0.63
N ASP A 308 16.48 13.30 1.15
CA ASP A 308 16.19 12.36 2.24
C ASP A 308 16.16 13.03 3.63
N GLN A 309 16.32 14.36 3.70
CA GLN A 309 16.09 15.17 4.89
C GLN A 309 14.87 16.09 4.76
N ASP A 310 13.98 15.80 3.83
CA ASP A 310 12.79 16.58 3.51
C ASP A 310 13.07 18.04 3.07
N HIS A 311 14.28 18.37 2.59
CA HIS A 311 14.50 19.69 1.99
C HIS A 311 14.16 19.66 0.52
N ARG A 312 13.57 20.75 0.01
CA ARG A 312 13.44 20.94 -1.44
C ARG A 312 14.84 20.90 -2.05
N ALA A 313 15.02 20.08 -3.07
CA ALA A 313 16.27 20.06 -3.83
C ALA A 313 16.48 21.45 -4.46
N SER A 314 17.69 22.00 -4.36
CA SER A 314 17.97 23.38 -4.81
C SER A 314 17.65 23.61 -6.30
N PHE A 315 17.77 22.57 -7.12
CA PHE A 315 17.39 22.59 -8.54
C PHE A 315 15.87 22.51 -8.77
N SER A 316 15.08 22.02 -7.81
CA SER A 316 13.63 21.86 -8.03
C SER A 316 12.99 23.22 -8.25
N ASN A 317 12.25 23.34 -9.36
CA ASN A 317 11.33 24.46 -9.54
C ASN A 317 10.30 24.49 -8.40
N PHE A 318 9.76 25.67 -8.17
CA PHE A 318 8.88 26.02 -7.06
C PHE A 318 7.74 26.93 -7.55
N GLY A 319 6.86 27.35 -6.64
CA GLY A 319 5.78 28.28 -6.92
C GLY A 319 4.41 27.62 -6.92
N LYS A 320 3.39 28.45 -7.15
CA LYS A 320 1.97 28.07 -7.07
C LYS A 320 1.52 26.99 -8.06
N CYS A 321 2.33 26.70 -9.09
CA CYS A 321 2.05 25.64 -10.06
C CYS A 321 2.58 24.28 -9.60
N VAL A 322 3.33 24.20 -8.49
CA VAL A 322 3.64 22.93 -7.84
C VAL A 322 2.46 22.52 -6.96
N ASP A 323 2.02 21.28 -7.05
CA ASP A 323 0.92 20.74 -6.22
C ASP A 323 1.45 20.07 -4.94
N LEU A 324 2.55 19.32 -5.08
CA LEU A 324 3.22 18.64 -3.97
C LEU A 324 4.67 18.31 -4.31
N PHE A 325 5.42 17.90 -3.29
CA PHE A 325 6.80 17.42 -3.40
C PHE A 325 6.88 15.92 -3.19
N ALA A 326 7.89 15.28 -3.77
CA ALA A 326 8.19 13.87 -3.54
C ALA A 326 9.72 13.61 -3.59
N PRO A 327 10.18 12.45 -3.10
CA PRO A 327 11.58 12.03 -3.15
C PRO A 327 12.18 12.13 -4.56
N GLY A 328 13.20 12.96 -4.74
CA GLY A 328 13.77 13.26 -6.06
C GLY A 328 15.29 13.39 -6.11
N VAL A 329 16.01 13.21 -4.99
CA VAL A 329 17.49 13.25 -4.95
C VAL A 329 18.03 11.85 -4.68
N ASP A 330 19.05 11.43 -5.44
CA ASP A 330 19.74 10.16 -5.23
C ASP A 330 18.78 8.95 -5.20
N ILE A 331 17.80 8.95 -6.11
CA ILE A 331 16.80 7.89 -6.23
C ILE A 331 17.41 6.70 -7.00
N THR A 332 17.48 5.56 -6.33
CA THR A 332 17.92 4.29 -6.94
C THR A 332 16.74 3.59 -7.60
N SER A 333 16.91 3.20 -8.86
CA SER A 333 15.92 2.45 -9.64
C SER A 333 16.60 1.59 -10.71
N VAL A 334 15.79 1.04 -11.62
CA VAL A 334 16.19 0.23 -12.77
C VAL A 334 17.16 0.99 -13.70
N GLY A 335 18.22 0.31 -14.12
CA GLY A 335 19.13 0.71 -15.19
C GLY A 335 18.92 -0.11 -16.47
N ILE A 336 19.65 0.23 -17.55
CA ILE A 336 19.48 -0.40 -18.87
C ILE A 336 20.71 -1.15 -19.40
N THR A 337 21.80 -1.23 -18.62
CA THR A 337 23.05 -1.87 -19.08
C THR A 337 22.94 -3.39 -19.16
N ASP A 338 22.09 -3.99 -18.33
CA ASP A 338 21.80 -5.42 -18.29
C ASP A 338 20.46 -5.67 -17.54
N PRO A 339 19.92 -6.91 -17.55
CA PRO A 339 18.61 -7.21 -16.93
C PRO A 339 18.50 -7.04 -15.41
N ASP A 340 19.60 -6.82 -14.69
CA ASP A 340 19.64 -6.60 -13.23
C ASP A 340 20.25 -5.21 -12.88
N ALA A 341 20.50 -4.38 -13.89
CA ALA A 341 21.19 -3.12 -13.76
C ALA A 341 20.44 -2.13 -12.85
N THR A 342 21.20 -1.33 -12.12
CA THR A 342 20.64 -0.25 -11.30
C THR A 342 21.23 1.08 -11.72
N ALA A 343 20.48 2.15 -11.51
CA ALA A 343 20.91 3.50 -11.74
C ALA A 343 20.42 4.40 -10.59
N LYS A 344 21.24 5.39 -10.25
CA LYS A 344 20.91 6.41 -9.25
C LYS A 344 20.86 7.78 -9.92
N MET A 345 19.73 8.45 -9.80
CA MET A 345 19.45 9.70 -10.52
C MET A 345 18.77 10.71 -9.60
N SER A 346 18.88 12.00 -9.96
CA SER A 346 18.25 13.11 -9.25
C SER A 346 17.51 14.01 -10.23
N GLY A 347 16.36 14.52 -9.82
CA GLY A 347 15.53 15.43 -10.61
C GLY A 347 14.09 15.44 -10.13
N THR A 348 13.32 16.47 -10.49
CA THR A 348 11.86 16.41 -10.42
C THR A 348 11.32 15.24 -11.25
N SER A 349 12.05 14.86 -12.31
CA SER A 349 11.82 13.63 -13.08
C SER A 349 11.83 12.35 -12.25
N MET A 350 12.56 12.30 -11.13
CA MET A 350 12.59 11.16 -10.19
C MET A 350 11.56 11.32 -9.07
N ALA A 351 11.12 12.55 -8.78
CA ALA A 351 10.00 12.80 -7.88
C ALA A 351 8.64 12.43 -8.50
N THR A 352 8.41 12.80 -9.77
CA THR A 352 7.20 12.50 -10.53
C THR A 352 6.76 11.03 -10.49
N PRO A 353 7.65 10.02 -10.70
CA PRO A 353 7.25 8.62 -10.68
C PRO A 353 6.82 8.11 -9.30
N HIS A 354 7.28 8.71 -8.20
CA HIS A 354 6.71 8.41 -6.87
C HIS A 354 5.24 8.83 -6.83
N VAL A 355 4.91 10.01 -7.34
CA VAL A 355 3.52 10.48 -7.40
C VAL A 355 2.69 9.64 -8.36
N ALA A 356 3.22 9.29 -9.54
CA ALA A 356 2.54 8.38 -10.46
C ALA A 356 2.28 6.99 -9.84
N GLY A 357 3.22 6.47 -9.04
CA GLY A 357 3.03 5.29 -8.22
C GLY A 357 1.91 5.45 -7.18
N GLY A 358 1.89 6.57 -6.47
CA GLY A 358 0.81 6.92 -5.52
C GLY A 358 -0.57 7.03 -6.19
N ILE A 359 -0.64 7.63 -7.38
CA ILE A 359 -1.85 7.68 -8.20
C ILE A 359 -2.31 6.26 -8.53
N ALA A 360 -1.39 5.38 -8.94
CA ALA A 360 -1.72 4.01 -9.29
C ALA A 360 -2.23 3.22 -8.07
N LEU A 361 -1.63 3.39 -6.90
CA LEU A 361 -2.13 2.80 -5.66
C LEU A 361 -3.56 3.29 -5.33
N TYR A 362 -3.81 4.59 -5.45
CA TYR A 362 -5.13 5.15 -5.19
C TYR A 362 -6.19 4.64 -6.17
N LEU A 363 -5.90 4.65 -7.48
CA LEU A 363 -6.81 4.15 -8.53
C LEU A 363 -7.04 2.64 -8.45
N ALA A 364 -6.10 1.88 -7.91
CA ALA A 364 -6.30 0.46 -7.70
C ALA A 364 -7.44 0.18 -6.72
N ASP A 365 -7.53 0.97 -5.65
CA ASP A 365 -8.59 0.90 -4.64
C ASP A 365 -9.86 1.69 -5.08
N HIS A 366 -9.72 2.69 -5.95
CA HIS A 366 -10.80 3.56 -6.45
C HIS A 366 -10.83 3.63 -7.99
N PRO A 367 -11.19 2.53 -8.69
CA PRO A 367 -11.02 2.42 -10.14
C PRO A 367 -11.87 3.39 -10.97
N ASP A 368 -12.95 3.92 -10.40
CA ASP A 368 -13.88 4.85 -11.06
C ASP A 368 -13.60 6.33 -10.71
N ALA A 369 -12.58 6.62 -9.89
CA ALA A 369 -12.24 8.00 -9.53
C ALA A 369 -11.82 8.81 -10.76
N THR A 370 -12.31 10.05 -10.85
CA THR A 370 -11.90 10.96 -11.92
C THR A 370 -10.51 11.51 -11.65
N PRO A 371 -9.77 12.00 -12.66
CA PRO A 371 -8.46 12.64 -12.42
C PRO A 371 -8.50 13.77 -11.39
N ALA A 372 -9.60 14.53 -11.31
CA ALA A 372 -9.79 15.57 -10.31
C ALA A 372 -9.98 15.00 -8.89
N ASP A 373 -10.72 13.89 -8.74
CA ASP A 373 -10.86 13.20 -7.46
C ASP A 373 -9.52 12.66 -6.98
N VAL A 374 -8.74 12.07 -7.89
CA VAL A 374 -7.40 11.54 -7.62
C VAL A 374 -6.46 12.66 -7.17
N ALA A 375 -6.38 13.77 -7.92
CA ALA A 375 -5.53 14.90 -7.56
C ALA A 375 -5.90 15.47 -6.18
N THR A 376 -7.21 15.66 -5.94
CA THR A 376 -7.71 16.12 -4.64
C THR A 376 -7.33 15.17 -3.52
N ALA A 377 -7.53 13.86 -3.71
CA ALA A 377 -7.23 12.86 -2.69
C ALA A 377 -5.74 12.76 -2.37
N LEU A 378 -4.86 12.78 -3.38
CA LEU A 378 -3.42 12.71 -3.18
C LEU A 378 -2.88 13.97 -2.46
N VAL A 379 -3.28 15.16 -2.91
CA VAL A 379 -2.84 16.42 -2.28
C VAL A 379 -3.40 16.53 -0.86
N ALA A 380 -4.64 16.11 -0.61
CA ALA A 380 -5.21 16.09 0.74
C ALA A 380 -4.50 15.10 1.67
N ASN A 381 -4.11 13.92 1.17
CA ASN A 381 -3.45 12.90 1.98
C ASN A 381 -1.96 13.19 2.28
N SER A 382 -1.33 14.03 1.45
CA SER A 382 0.07 14.45 1.60
C SER A 382 0.37 15.00 3.00
N THR A 383 1.60 14.81 3.47
CA THR A 383 2.02 15.28 4.78
C THR A 383 2.32 16.79 4.73
N PRO A 384 1.62 17.62 5.50
CA PRO A 384 1.86 19.06 5.50
C PRO A 384 3.12 19.42 6.28
N ASP A 385 3.72 20.56 5.92
CA ASP A 385 4.72 21.28 6.72
C ASP A 385 6.00 20.48 7.04
N LYS A 386 6.37 19.55 6.16
CA LYS A 386 7.63 18.77 6.25
C LYS A 386 8.72 19.27 5.34
N VAL A 387 8.36 19.87 4.21
CA VAL A 387 9.34 20.32 3.23
C VAL A 387 10.09 21.53 3.78
N GLY A 388 11.39 21.37 3.99
CA GLY A 388 12.32 22.46 4.29
C GLY A 388 12.56 23.32 3.05
N ASP A 389 12.37 24.63 3.18
CA ASP A 389 12.47 25.60 2.07
C ASP A 389 11.69 25.19 0.80
N PRO A 390 10.34 25.07 0.85
CA PRO A 390 9.55 24.66 -0.30
C PRO A 390 9.60 25.69 -1.46
N GLY A 391 10.22 26.85 -1.27
CA GLY A 391 10.26 27.95 -2.22
C GLY A 391 9.01 28.83 -2.15
N ASP A 392 9.14 30.06 -2.61
CA ASP A 392 8.10 31.08 -2.53
C ASP A 392 6.80 30.61 -3.20
N ALA A 393 5.67 30.76 -2.50
CA ALA A 393 4.32 30.40 -2.95
C ALA A 393 4.08 28.91 -3.28
N SER A 394 5.05 28.02 -3.06
CA SER A 394 4.81 26.57 -3.14
C SER A 394 3.94 26.08 -1.99
N PRO A 395 3.08 25.07 -2.20
CA PRO A 395 2.46 24.35 -1.11
C PRO A 395 3.50 23.54 -0.33
N ASN A 396 3.44 23.55 1.00
CA ASN A 396 4.29 22.66 1.81
C ASN A 396 3.59 21.31 2.01
N LYS A 397 3.64 20.47 0.98
CA LYS A 397 2.93 19.19 0.89
C LYS A 397 3.89 18.12 0.38
N LEU A 398 4.16 17.09 1.18
CA LEU A 398 5.05 15.98 0.82
C LEU A 398 4.24 14.71 0.59
N LEU A 399 4.47 14.03 -0.53
CA LEU A 399 3.75 12.81 -0.93
C LEU A 399 3.63 11.82 0.24
N TYR A 400 2.42 11.31 0.43
CA TYR A 400 2.14 10.24 1.38
C TYR A 400 1.22 9.21 0.74
N VAL A 401 1.66 7.95 0.71
CA VAL A 401 0.94 6.78 0.17
C VAL A 401 0.69 5.70 1.22
N GLY A 402 1.11 5.94 2.46
CA GLY A 402 0.85 5.05 3.58
C GLY A 402 -0.63 5.02 3.95
N LYS A 403 -1.00 4.04 4.78
CA LYS A 403 -2.38 3.95 5.30
C LYS A 403 -2.64 5.14 6.22
N ALA A 404 -3.67 5.92 5.90
CA ALA A 404 -4.13 7.01 6.76
C ALA A 404 -4.26 6.51 8.21
N ASP A 405 -3.50 7.12 9.12
CA ASP A 405 -3.67 6.91 10.56
C ASP A 405 -5.01 7.54 10.95
N PRO A 406 -6.01 6.77 11.43
CA PRO A 406 -7.28 7.31 11.88
C PRO A 406 -7.15 8.37 13.00
N ALA A 407 -5.98 8.44 13.66
CA ALA A 407 -5.69 9.38 14.73
C ALA A 407 -5.04 10.72 14.28
N GLN A 408 -4.72 10.88 12.99
CA GLN A 408 -4.12 12.10 12.44
C GLN A 408 -5.02 12.62 11.31
N PRO A 409 -5.86 13.65 11.58
CA PRO A 409 -6.79 14.21 10.59
C PRO A 409 -6.11 14.90 9.41
#